data_AF-A0A7K3FUP3-F1
#
_entry.id   AF-A0A7K3FUP3-F1
#
_cell.length_a   1.000
_cell.length_b   1.000
_cell.length_c   1.000
_cell.angle_alpha   90.00
_cell.angle_beta   90.00
_cell.angle_gamma   90.00
#
_symmetry.space_group_name_H-M   'P 1'
#
loop_
_entity.id
_entity.type
_entity.pdbx_description
1 polymer ?
#
loop_
_entity_poly.entity_id
_entity_poly.type
_entity_poly.pdbx_seq_one_letter_code
_entity_poly.pdbx_strand_id
1 'polypeptide(L)'
;MDRLGRPGEPGPKPLVYPAESGRVVSARSADGRLEVFAAGADGIHHAWQTERNGSWSAWESLGGPGNAELAVAPNADGRLELLALNGNTFQHRYQLAPSGGWSGWEGFGGGGKDVAAGVNADGRIEV
;
A
#
# COMPACT_ATOMS: atom_id res chain seq x y z
N MET A 1 -14.14 22.83 -24.63
CA MET A 1 -13.58 23.54 -25.80
C MET A 1 -12.39 24.34 -25.31
N ASP A 2 -11.17 23.95 -25.64
CA ASP A 2 -9.98 24.77 -25.40
C ASP A 2 -9.65 25.60 -26.64
N ARG A 3 -8.73 26.56 -26.50
CA ARG A 3 -8.42 27.58 -27.52
C ARG A 3 -7.71 27.04 -28.78
N LEU A 4 -7.65 25.72 -29.00
CA LEU A 4 -6.92 25.11 -30.13
C LEU A 4 -7.70 24.03 -30.91
N GLY A 5 -9.00 23.83 -30.66
CA GLY A 5 -9.88 23.08 -31.56
C GLY A 5 -9.51 21.60 -31.78
N ARG A 6 -8.72 20.99 -30.89
CA ARG A 6 -8.46 19.56 -30.91
C ARG A 6 -9.60 18.83 -30.17
N PRO A 7 -10.04 17.65 -30.63
CA PRO A 7 -10.86 16.80 -29.77
C PRO A 7 -10.09 16.61 -28.48
N GLY A 8 -10.66 17.06 -27.35
CA GLY A 8 -10.04 16.82 -26.05
C GLY A 8 -9.86 15.32 -25.91
N GLU A 9 -8.61 14.87 -25.85
CA GLU A 9 -8.33 13.48 -25.51
C GLU A 9 -9.15 13.16 -24.26
N PRO A 10 -9.87 12.02 -24.20
CA PRO A 10 -10.46 11.59 -22.95
C PRO A 10 -9.33 11.63 -21.93
N GLY A 11 -9.46 12.48 -20.92
CA GLY A 11 -8.53 12.49 -19.80
C GLY A 11 -8.36 11.05 -19.31
N PRO A 12 -7.17 10.67 -18.81
CA PRO A 12 -6.92 9.30 -18.40
C PRO A 12 -8.09 8.82 -17.55
N LYS A 13 -8.68 7.68 -17.93
CA LYS A 13 -9.75 7.05 -17.16
C LYS A 13 -9.31 7.07 -15.69
N PRO A 14 -10.17 7.53 -14.75
CA PRO A 14 -9.85 7.48 -13.34
C PRO A 14 -9.33 6.08 -13.00
N LEU A 15 -8.21 6.00 -12.30
CA LEU A 15 -7.68 4.72 -11.84
C LEU A 15 -8.76 4.06 -10.98
N VAL A 16 -9.30 2.94 -11.46
CA VAL A 16 -10.25 2.14 -10.70
C VAL A 16 -9.43 1.38 -9.65
N TYR A 17 -9.48 1.86 -8.41
CA TYR A 17 -9.10 1.07 -7.23
C TYR A 17 -10.30 0.17 -6.88
N PRO A 18 -10.08 -1.08 -6.43
CA PRO A 18 -9.12 -1.42 -5.39
C PRO A 18 -7.84 -2.10 -5.89
N ALA A 19 -6.76 -1.97 -5.11
CA ALA A 19 -5.72 -3.00 -5.11
C ALA A 19 -6.36 -4.23 -4.46
N GLU A 20 -6.41 -5.38 -5.17
CA GLU A 20 -6.91 -6.61 -4.56
C GLU A 20 -6.10 -6.90 -3.29
N SER A 21 -6.79 -7.15 -2.17
CA SER A 21 -6.16 -7.69 -0.98
C SER A 21 -5.68 -9.10 -1.29
N GLY A 22 -4.52 -9.46 -0.74
CA GLY A 22 -3.91 -10.74 -1.06
C GLY A 22 -2.58 -10.92 -0.36
N ARG A 23 -1.92 -12.05 -0.64
CA ARG A 23 -0.59 -12.32 -0.08
C ARG A 23 0.52 -11.51 -0.75
N VAL A 24 0.22 -10.80 -1.84
CA VAL A 24 1.14 -9.86 -2.49
C VAL A 24 0.36 -8.61 -2.85
N VAL A 25 0.86 -7.45 -2.43
CA VAL A 25 0.30 -6.14 -2.75
C VAL A 25 1.41 -5.19 -3.18
N SER A 26 1.07 -4.12 -3.90
CA SER A 26 2.03 -3.10 -4.31
C SER A 26 1.43 -1.71 -4.19
N ALA A 27 2.26 -0.74 -3.85
CA ALA A 27 1.89 0.67 -3.80
C ALA A 27 2.96 1.54 -4.47
N ARG A 28 2.58 2.77 -4.77
CA ARG A 28 3.51 3.81 -5.19
C ARG A 28 3.75 4.76 -4.02
N SER A 29 5.00 4.88 -3.61
CA SER A 29 5.44 5.85 -2.60
C SER A 29 5.26 7.29 -3.09
N ALA A 30 5.29 8.26 -2.17
CA ALA A 30 5.05 9.67 -2.47
C ALA A 30 6.06 10.27 -3.48
N ASP A 31 7.28 9.74 -3.53
CA ASP A 31 8.31 10.12 -4.52
C ASP A 31 8.11 9.47 -5.90
N GLY A 32 7.09 8.62 -6.06
CA GLY A 32 6.74 7.94 -7.30
C GLY A 32 7.43 6.60 -7.54
N ARG A 33 8.25 6.11 -6.59
CA ARG A 33 8.84 4.76 -6.65
C ARG A 33 7.78 3.70 -6.30
N LEU A 34 7.87 2.54 -6.93
CA LEU A 34 7.05 1.38 -6.58
C LEU A 34 7.65 0.59 -5.42
N GLU A 35 6.78 0.03 -4.59
CA GLU A 35 7.13 -0.88 -3.50
C GLU A 35 6.15 -2.05 -3.49
N VAL A 36 6.68 -3.27 -3.35
CA VAL A 36 5.92 -4.53 -3.36
C VAL A 36 6.11 -5.21 -2.01
N PHE A 37 5.03 -5.76 -1.48
CA PHE A 37 4.98 -6.47 -0.20
C PHE A 37 4.45 -7.88 -0.44
N ALA A 38 5.04 -8.87 0.22
CA ALA A 38 4.62 -10.26 0.13
C ALA A 38 4.59 -10.92 1.52
N ALA A 39 3.50 -11.64 1.82
CA ALA A 39 3.33 -12.40 3.05
C ALA A 39 3.65 -13.89 2.83
N GLY A 40 4.69 -14.36 3.51
CA GLY A 40 5.10 -15.76 3.60
C GLY A 40 4.73 -16.38 4.96
N ALA A 41 5.12 -17.64 5.17
CA ALA A 41 4.92 -18.31 6.45
C ALA A 41 5.80 -17.71 7.57
N ASP A 42 6.94 -17.12 7.20
CA ASP A 42 7.96 -16.53 8.07
C ASP A 42 7.75 -15.03 8.34
N GLY A 43 6.70 -14.43 7.78
CA GLY A 43 6.37 -13.01 7.96
C GLY A 43 6.17 -12.30 6.63
N ILE A 44 6.30 -10.98 6.68
CA ILE A 44 6.10 -10.10 5.53
C ILE A 44 7.46 -9.59 5.07
N HIS A 45 7.65 -9.54 3.76
CA HIS A 45 8.86 -9.06 3.10
C HIS A 45 8.49 -7.99 2.08
N HIS A 46 9.44 -7.11 1.77
CA HIS A 46 9.25 -6.09 0.75
C HIS A 46 10.47 -5.87 -0.13
N ALA A 47 10.23 -5.30 -1.30
CA ALA A 47 11.26 -4.75 -2.17
C ALA A 47 10.72 -3.46 -2.78
N TRP A 48 11.60 -2.49 -3.02
CA TRP A 48 11.25 -1.18 -3.56
C TRP A 48 12.17 -0.80 -4.71
N GLN A 49 11.70 0.06 -5.60
CA GLN A 49 12.59 0.68 -6.57
C GLN A 49 13.55 1.63 -5.84
N THR A 50 14.85 1.58 -6.13
CA THR A 50 15.82 2.52 -5.55
C THR A 50 15.66 3.92 -6.13
N GLU A 51 15.23 4.01 -7.39
CA GLU A 51 14.92 5.24 -8.12
C GLU A 51 13.61 5.07 -8.91
N ARG A 52 12.94 6.16 -9.30
CA ARG A 52 11.69 6.08 -10.06
C ARG A 52 11.93 5.37 -11.40
N ASN A 53 11.18 4.29 -11.65
CA ASN A 53 11.35 3.43 -12.84
C ASN A 53 12.77 2.82 -12.96
N GLY A 54 13.50 2.74 -11.86
CA GLY A 54 14.86 2.23 -11.81
C GLY A 54 14.96 0.79 -11.31
N SER A 55 16.17 0.44 -10.86
CA SER A 55 16.48 -0.84 -10.24
C SER A 55 15.68 -1.08 -8.97
N TRP A 56 15.53 -2.35 -8.60
CA TRP A 56 14.91 -2.77 -7.35
C TRP A 56 15.97 -3.06 -6.28
N SER A 57 15.58 -2.87 -5.02
CA SER A 57 16.32 -3.36 -3.87
C SER A 57 16.34 -4.90 -3.86
N ALA A 58 17.16 -5.48 -2.99
CA ALA A 58 16.93 -6.85 -2.55
C ALA A 58 15.61 -6.92 -1.75
N TRP A 59 15.06 -8.14 -1.63
CA TRP A 59 13.96 -8.37 -0.68
C TRP A 59 14.49 -8.26 0.75
N GLU A 60 13.76 -7.52 1.58
CA GLU A 60 14.06 -7.36 3.01
C GLU A 60 12.88 -7.80 3.86
N SER A 61 13.16 -8.32 5.05
CA SER A 61 12.13 -8.70 6.00
C SER A 61 11.55 -7.49 6.71
N LEU A 62 10.23 -7.37 6.68
CA LEU A 62 9.46 -6.45 7.50
C LEU A 62 8.97 -7.12 8.80
N GLY A 63 9.20 -8.42 9.01
CA GLY A 63 8.64 -9.17 10.13
C GLY A 63 7.11 -9.23 10.08
N GLY A 64 6.44 -9.12 11.24
CA GLY A 64 4.98 -9.08 11.30
C GLY A 64 4.32 -10.46 11.20
N PRO A 65 2.98 -10.50 11.07
CA PRO A 65 2.25 -11.75 11.09
C PRO A 65 2.49 -12.56 9.81
N GLY A 66 2.94 -13.80 9.97
CA GLY A 66 3.02 -14.76 8.88
C GLY A 66 1.64 -15.13 8.33
N ASN A 67 1.62 -15.55 7.08
CA ASN A 67 0.41 -15.98 6.36
C ASN A 67 -0.70 -14.92 6.30
N ALA A 68 -0.35 -13.65 6.43
CA ALA A 68 -1.32 -12.56 6.39
C ALA A 68 -1.87 -12.31 4.98
N GLU A 69 -3.12 -11.89 4.93
CA GLU A 69 -3.66 -11.09 3.84
C GLU A 69 -3.27 -9.64 4.05
N LEU A 70 -2.80 -9.00 2.98
CA LEU A 70 -2.24 -7.65 3.02
C LEU A 70 -3.15 -6.67 2.29
N ALA A 71 -3.16 -5.44 2.79
CA ALA A 71 -3.67 -4.27 2.09
C ALA A 71 -2.75 -3.07 2.36
N VAL A 72 -2.55 -2.21 1.35
CA VAL A 72 -1.69 -1.03 1.45
C VAL A 72 -2.34 0.18 0.82
N ALA A 73 -2.28 1.33 1.48
CA ALA A 73 -2.71 2.59 0.89
C ALA A 73 -1.92 3.79 1.44
N PRO A 74 -1.89 4.92 0.73
CA PRO A 74 -1.33 6.15 1.26
C PRO A 74 -2.28 6.80 2.27
N ASN A 75 -1.73 7.31 3.35
CA ASN A 75 -2.36 8.30 4.22
C ASN A 75 -2.42 9.67 3.52
N ALA A 76 -3.28 10.55 4.02
CA ALA A 76 -3.45 11.91 3.47
C ALA A 76 -2.15 12.74 3.49
N ASP A 77 -1.19 12.41 4.36
CA ASP A 77 0.12 13.04 4.46
C ASP A 77 1.18 12.44 3.50
N GLY A 78 0.79 11.45 2.69
CA GLY A 78 1.65 10.78 1.71
C GLY A 78 2.46 9.59 2.26
N ARG A 79 2.36 9.27 3.55
CA ARG A 79 2.99 8.06 4.12
C ARG A 79 2.17 6.83 3.72
N LEU A 80 2.82 5.76 3.31
CA LEU A 80 2.12 4.48 3.12
C LEU A 80 1.79 3.83 4.46
N GLU A 81 0.65 3.15 4.52
CA GLU A 81 0.21 2.30 5.62
C GLU A 81 -0.13 0.91 5.10
N LEU A 82 0.44 -0.11 5.74
CA LEU A 82 0.30 -1.51 5.42
C LEU A 82 -0.47 -2.20 6.53
N LEU A 83 -1.60 -2.79 6.18
CA LEU A 83 -2.45 -3.59 7.03
C LEU A 83 -2.18 -5.07 6.77
N ALA A 84 -2.16 -5.88 7.83
CA ALA A 84 -1.91 -7.30 7.77
C ALA A 84 -2.86 -8.04 8.71
N LEU A 85 -3.69 -8.93 8.15
CA LEU A 85 -4.65 -9.74 8.88
C LEU A 85 -4.36 -11.23 8.63
N ASN A 86 -4.39 -12.04 9.67
CA ASN A 86 -4.54 -13.48 9.54
C ASN A 86 -5.60 -13.98 10.54
N GLY A 87 -5.81 -15.29 10.64
CA GLY A 87 -6.81 -15.86 11.55
C GLY A 87 -6.59 -15.60 13.04
N ASN A 88 -5.49 -14.95 13.45
CA ASN A 88 -5.12 -14.72 14.84
C ASN A 88 -4.91 -13.24 15.19
N THR A 89 -4.44 -12.43 14.24
CA THR A 89 -4.03 -11.04 14.51
C THR A 89 -4.47 -10.12 13.39
N PHE A 90 -4.83 -8.90 13.78
CA PHE A 90 -4.92 -7.77 12.88
C PHE A 90 -3.89 -6.72 13.31
N GLN A 91 -2.92 -6.45 12.44
CA GLN A 91 -1.84 -5.50 12.70
C GLN A 91 -1.69 -4.51 11.54
N HIS A 92 -1.04 -3.39 11.82
CA HIS A 92 -0.62 -2.43 10.81
C HIS A 92 0.78 -1.90 11.09
N ARG A 93 1.38 -1.31 10.06
CA ARG A 93 2.58 -0.48 10.17
C ARG A 93 2.53 0.63 9.13
N TYR A 94 3.25 1.71 9.37
CA TYR A 94 3.22 2.90 8.52
C TYR A 94 4.63 3.43 8.26
N GLN A 95 4.83 4.13 7.14
CA GLN A 95 6.05 4.89 6.93
C GLN A 95 6.16 6.01 7.97
N LEU A 96 7.35 6.26 8.51
CA LEU A 96 7.62 7.32 9.50
C LEU A 96 7.68 8.71 8.85
N ALA A 97 7.98 8.76 7.56
CA ALA A 97 7.93 9.95 6.70
C ALA A 97 7.58 9.49 5.27
N PRO A 98 7.01 10.35 4.41
CA PRO A 98 6.66 9.95 3.04
C PRO A 98 7.86 9.36 2.29
N SER A 99 7.72 8.14 1.76
CA SER A 99 8.80 7.40 1.09
C SER A 99 10.03 7.12 1.97
N GLY A 100 9.86 7.15 3.29
CA GLY A 100 10.89 6.91 4.29
C GLY A 100 10.82 5.51 4.92
N GLY A 101 11.55 5.35 6.04
CA GLY A 101 11.56 4.09 6.80
C GLY A 101 10.21 3.76 7.41
N TRP A 102 10.04 2.51 7.84
CA TRP A 102 8.79 1.96 8.36
C TRP A 102 8.78 1.89 9.90
N SER A 103 7.63 2.11 10.53
CA SER A 103 7.37 1.90 11.97
C SER A 103 7.49 0.42 12.37
N GLY A 104 7.44 0.10 13.66
CA GLY A 104 7.15 -1.28 14.10
C GLY A 104 5.72 -1.72 13.73
N TRP A 105 5.44 -3.01 13.86
CA TRP A 105 4.08 -3.55 13.76
C TRP A 105 3.29 -3.26 15.04
N GLU A 106 2.08 -2.76 14.89
CA GLU A 106 1.18 -2.40 15.98
C GLU A 106 -0.18 -3.12 15.79
N GLY A 107 -0.88 -3.41 16.90
CA GLY A 107 -2.19 -4.05 16.84
C GLY A 107 -3.26 -3.07 16.38
N PHE A 108 -4.10 -3.48 15.42
CA PHE A 108 -5.16 -2.65 14.87
C PHE A 108 -6.42 -2.71 15.76
N GLY A 109 -6.33 -2.17 16.98
CA GLY A 109 -7.46 -2.12 17.92
C GLY A 109 -8.16 -3.48 18.17
N GLY A 110 -9.44 -3.44 18.57
CA GLY A 110 -10.23 -4.63 18.94
C GLY A 110 -11.35 -5.01 17.97
N GLY A 111 -11.33 -4.54 16.71
CA GLY A 111 -12.40 -4.77 15.74
C GLY A 111 -11.89 -5.17 14.34
N GLY A 112 -12.60 -6.09 13.70
CA GLY A 112 -12.39 -6.49 12.30
C GLY A 112 -11.93 -7.95 12.14
N LYS A 113 -12.81 -8.80 11.59
CA LYS A 113 -12.51 -10.21 11.20
C LYS A 113 -12.40 -10.40 9.68
N ASP A 114 -12.59 -9.31 8.93
CA ASP A 114 -12.55 -9.26 7.47
C ASP A 114 -11.78 -7.97 7.09
N VAL A 115 -10.87 -8.05 6.11
CA VAL A 115 -10.17 -6.91 5.52
C VAL A 115 -10.78 -6.64 4.15
N ALA A 116 -11.40 -5.47 3.98
CA ALA A 116 -11.61 -4.87 2.68
C ALA A 116 -11.07 -3.44 2.75
N ALA A 117 -9.85 -3.21 2.27
CA ALA A 117 -9.33 -1.85 2.19
C ALA A 117 -9.98 -1.13 1.00
N GLY A 118 -11.00 -0.33 1.30
CA GLY A 118 -11.50 0.70 0.39
C GLY A 118 -10.80 2.02 0.68
N VAL A 119 -10.40 2.76 -0.36
CA VAL A 119 -9.95 4.15 -0.22
C VAL A 119 -11.15 5.04 -0.54
N ASN A 120 -11.60 5.83 0.44
CA ASN A 120 -12.60 6.86 0.20
C ASN A 120 -12.05 7.96 -0.71
N ALA A 121 -12.94 8.75 -1.31
CA ALA A 121 -12.57 9.86 -2.21
C ALA A 121 -11.65 10.92 -1.55
N ASP A 122 -11.50 10.90 -0.22
CA ASP A 122 -10.64 11.78 0.57
C ASP A 122 -9.29 11.14 0.99
N GLY A 123 -9.00 9.92 0.56
CA GLY A 123 -7.75 9.22 0.86
C GLY A 123 -7.73 8.48 2.20
N ARG A 124 -8.86 8.39 2.92
CA ARG A 124 -8.96 7.60 4.16
C ARG A 124 -9.18 6.12 3.82
N ILE A 125 -8.42 5.23 4.46
CA ILE A 125 -8.69 3.78 4.45
C ILE A 125 -9.94 3.51 5.30
N GLU A 126 -10.93 2.83 4.73
CA GLU A 126 -12.00 2.19 5.50
C GLU A 126 -11.71 0.70 5.65
N VAL A 127 -11.98 0.18 6.86
CA VAL A 127 -12.00 -1.24 7.25
C VAL A 127 -13.37 -1.54 7.82
#